data_AF-A0A137NZE0-F1
#
_entry.id   AF-A0A137NZE0-F1
#
_cell.length_a   1.000
_cell.length_b   1.000
_cell.length_c   1.000
_cell.angle_alpha   90.00
_cell.angle_beta   90.00
_cell.angle_gamma   90.00
#
_symmetry.space_group_name_H-M   'P 1'
#
loop_
_entity.id
_entity.type
_entity.pdbx_description
1 polymer ?
#
loop_
_entity_poly.entity_id
_entity_poly.type
_entity_poly.pdbx_seq_one_letter_code
_entity_poly.pdbx_strand_id
1 'polypeptide(L)'
;MDVENEFIKPVVSFYYNEGLNEQEARKEITKKYGPYGITMRTINKWYDIFRSEEYMSDKKPVGSVHRISDEYLIDLINENPGLNMAELGKLADTTASVISIRLKEINRDSERVKYNYKPTGKARAFTDDYLISLANENPDSTVKELSTLVGASFSSVSRRVKQINSSEERIKCKPKNIRIPKKFTDEFLITLANENPDISLTELSSLVGASTTAVSKRIKKINISEERIKFKFKKAGAKSKFTNEFIVNLVNANPDLKMQELGELIGVSMSAISHRLTKMKNKGIKLQYKYKGCKNCRSEESQKPKTRISNQLVIDLVNENPELRISELARLTDTSISTISRKLRIIKDSGQLLEYGNKKIQNEKSTSIRSSKKFPDGLQTRLINESSDLDSIELAKLVD
;
A
#
# COMPACT_ATOMS: atom_id res chain seq x y z
N MET A 1 -41.75 -17.14 4.56
CA MET A 1 -41.45 -17.98 3.39
C MET A 1 -40.42 -17.24 2.57
N ASP A 2 -39.24 -17.83 2.43
CA ASP A 2 -38.16 -17.25 1.66
C ASP A 2 -38.35 -17.61 0.20
N VAL A 3 -39.10 -16.76 -0.52
CA VAL A 3 -39.47 -16.98 -1.93
C VAL A 3 -38.23 -17.18 -2.82
N GLU A 4 -37.08 -16.58 -2.46
CA GLU A 4 -35.84 -16.77 -3.22
C GLU A 4 -35.33 -18.21 -3.13
N ASN A 5 -35.33 -18.80 -1.93
CA ASN A 5 -34.78 -20.14 -1.71
C ASN A 5 -35.80 -21.26 -1.92
N GLU A 6 -37.08 -21.02 -1.66
CA GLU A 6 -38.14 -22.03 -1.75
C GLU A 6 -38.72 -22.17 -3.16
N PHE A 7 -38.73 -21.10 -3.96
CA PHE A 7 -39.33 -21.11 -5.30
C PHE A 7 -38.33 -20.76 -6.41
N ILE A 8 -37.62 -19.64 -6.27
CA ILE A 8 -36.77 -19.13 -7.36
C ILE A 8 -35.55 -20.02 -7.58
N LYS A 9 -34.82 -20.39 -6.51
CA LYS A 9 -33.62 -21.23 -6.61
C LYS A 9 -33.88 -22.58 -7.30
N PRO A 10 -34.88 -23.39 -6.90
CA PRO A 10 -35.17 -24.67 -7.57
C PRO A 10 -35.53 -24.50 -9.04
N VAL A 11 -36.34 -23.49 -9.38
CA VAL A 11 -36.76 -23.23 -10.77
C VAL A 11 -35.57 -22.85 -11.65
N VAL A 12 -34.68 -21.97 -11.18
CA VAL A 12 -33.52 -21.55 -11.97
C VAL A 12 -32.46 -22.67 -12.04
N SER A 13 -32.29 -23.44 -10.96
CA SER A 13 -31.37 -24.60 -10.93
C SER A 13 -31.78 -25.69 -11.90
N PHE A 14 -33.09 -25.93 -12.08
CA PHE A 14 -33.58 -26.89 -13.07
C PHE A 14 -33.09 -26.56 -14.49
N TYR A 15 -33.31 -25.32 -14.95
CA TYR A 15 -32.88 -24.93 -16.30
C TYR A 15 -31.36 -24.83 -16.45
N TYR A 16 -30.65 -24.48 -15.38
CA TYR A 16 -29.18 -24.51 -15.35
C TYR A 16 -28.65 -25.93 -15.61
N ASN A 17 -29.20 -26.93 -14.92
CA ASN A 17 -28.78 -28.33 -15.05
C ASN A 17 -29.15 -28.95 -16.42
N GLU A 18 -30.16 -28.41 -17.10
CA GLU A 18 -30.51 -28.75 -18.49
C GLU A 18 -29.54 -28.13 -19.52
N GLY A 19 -28.56 -27.32 -19.07
CA GLY A 19 -27.53 -26.73 -19.92
C GLY A 19 -27.97 -25.49 -20.69
N LEU A 20 -29.11 -24.89 -20.34
CA LEU A 20 -29.59 -23.66 -20.97
C LEU A 20 -28.75 -22.47 -20.53
N ASN A 21 -28.58 -21.48 -21.41
CA ASN A 21 -28.02 -20.19 -21.01
C ASN A 21 -29.07 -19.27 -20.35
N GLU A 22 -28.62 -18.17 -19.74
CA GLU A 22 -29.48 -17.26 -18.95
C GLU A 22 -30.66 -16.70 -19.76
N GLN A 23 -30.48 -16.48 -21.07
CA GLN A 23 -31.51 -15.93 -21.94
C GLN A 23 -32.57 -16.99 -22.31
N GLU A 24 -32.14 -18.22 -22.59
CA GLU A 24 -33.01 -19.36 -22.85
C GLU A 24 -33.83 -19.71 -21.61
N ALA A 25 -33.19 -19.81 -20.45
CA ALA A 25 -33.87 -20.05 -19.18
C ALA A 25 -34.91 -18.96 -18.89
N ARG A 26 -34.59 -17.69 -19.16
CA ARG A 26 -35.56 -16.59 -19.02
C ARG A 26 -36.77 -16.76 -19.95
N LYS A 27 -36.56 -17.19 -21.19
CA LYS A 27 -37.65 -17.40 -22.16
C LYS A 27 -38.60 -18.49 -21.67
N GLU A 28 -38.07 -19.62 -21.19
CA GLU A 28 -38.88 -20.72 -20.67
C GLU A 28 -39.60 -20.37 -19.35
N ILE A 29 -38.91 -19.70 -18.44
CA ILE A 29 -39.51 -19.18 -17.19
C ILE A 29 -40.64 -18.19 -17.51
N THR A 30 -40.43 -17.28 -18.46
CA THR A 30 -41.43 -16.28 -18.87
C THR A 30 -42.66 -16.95 -19.48
N LYS A 31 -42.47 -18.01 -20.27
CA LYS A 31 -43.57 -18.80 -20.86
C LYS A 31 -44.43 -19.47 -19.80
N LYS A 32 -43.83 -19.95 -18.71
CA LYS A 32 -44.52 -20.71 -17.66
C LYS A 32 -45.13 -19.83 -16.55
N TYR A 33 -44.43 -18.76 -16.15
CA TYR A 33 -44.77 -17.95 -14.99
C TYR A 33 -45.07 -16.48 -15.32
N GLY A 34 -45.04 -16.11 -16.61
CA GLY A 34 -45.26 -14.75 -17.08
C GLY A 34 -44.03 -13.85 -17.01
N PRO A 35 -44.09 -12.66 -17.66
CA PRO A 35 -42.95 -11.75 -17.81
C PRO A 35 -42.43 -11.14 -16.50
N TYR A 36 -43.22 -11.22 -15.42
CA TYR A 36 -42.89 -10.68 -14.11
C TYR A 36 -42.58 -11.76 -13.06
N GLY A 37 -42.56 -13.05 -13.43
CA GLY A 37 -42.34 -14.15 -12.49
C GLY A 37 -40.94 -14.13 -11.87
N ILE A 38 -39.90 -14.14 -12.71
CA ILE A 38 -38.49 -14.05 -12.27
C ILE A 38 -37.74 -13.09 -13.18
N THR A 39 -37.12 -12.07 -12.60
CA THR A 39 -36.39 -11.06 -13.37
C THR A 39 -35.07 -11.59 -13.92
N MET A 40 -34.59 -11.03 -15.04
CA MET A 40 -33.26 -11.37 -15.59
C MET A 40 -32.13 -11.18 -14.58
N ARG A 41 -32.23 -10.14 -13.74
CA ARG A 41 -31.24 -9.87 -12.69
C ARG A 41 -31.14 -11.03 -11.70
N THR A 42 -32.28 -11.61 -11.34
CA THR A 42 -32.36 -12.75 -10.42
C THR A 42 -31.83 -14.03 -11.07
N ILE A 43 -32.13 -14.26 -12.35
CA ILE A 43 -31.58 -15.38 -13.13
C ILE A 43 -30.06 -15.29 -13.18
N ASN A 44 -29.51 -14.13 -13.56
CA ASN A 44 -28.06 -13.91 -13.61
C ASN A 44 -27.40 -14.13 -12.25
N LYS A 45 -27.99 -13.59 -11.17
CA LYS A 45 -27.49 -13.78 -9.79
C LYS A 45 -27.36 -15.27 -9.47
N TRP A 46 -28.38 -16.07 -9.78
CA TRP A 46 -28.35 -17.51 -9.48
C TRP A 46 -27.45 -18.29 -10.41
N TYR A 47 -27.35 -17.94 -11.71
CA TYR A 47 -26.38 -18.55 -12.62
C TYR A 47 -24.94 -18.27 -12.20
N ASP A 48 -24.64 -17.08 -11.68
CA ASP A 48 -23.32 -16.78 -11.11
C ASP A 48 -23.03 -17.64 -9.88
N ILE A 49 -24.03 -17.82 -9.01
CA ILE A 49 -23.94 -18.70 -7.85
C ILE A 49 -23.72 -20.15 -8.30
N PHE A 50 -24.52 -20.68 -9.22
CA PHE A 50 -24.39 -22.06 -9.70
C PHE A 50 -23.07 -22.30 -10.41
N ARG A 51 -22.62 -21.38 -11.28
CA ARG A 51 -21.27 -21.47 -11.88
C ARG A 51 -20.18 -21.49 -10.82
N SER A 52 -20.35 -20.73 -9.73
CA SER A 52 -19.40 -20.73 -8.62
C SER A 52 -19.48 -21.99 -7.74
N GLU A 53 -20.67 -22.60 -7.60
CA GLU A 53 -20.94 -23.81 -6.81
C GLU A 53 -20.57 -25.10 -7.58
N GLU A 54 -20.78 -25.13 -8.90
CA GLU A 54 -20.33 -26.21 -9.80
C GLU A 54 -18.80 -26.26 -9.84
N TYR A 55 -18.14 -25.08 -9.80
CA TYR A 55 -16.70 -24.95 -9.59
C TYR A 55 -16.20 -25.43 -8.20
N MET A 56 -17.11 -25.81 -7.30
CA MET A 56 -16.83 -26.34 -5.97
C MET A 56 -17.19 -27.82 -5.81
N SER A 57 -18.02 -28.40 -6.68
CA SER A 57 -18.54 -29.77 -6.51
C SER A 57 -17.63 -30.85 -7.13
N ASP A 58 -16.77 -30.50 -8.09
CA ASP A 58 -15.72 -31.40 -8.62
C ASP A 58 -14.36 -31.28 -7.91
N LYS A 59 -14.34 -30.56 -6.78
CA LYS A 59 -13.15 -30.56 -5.91
C LYS A 59 -13.20 -31.75 -4.98
N LYS A 60 -12.56 -32.85 -5.44
CA LYS A 60 -11.55 -33.53 -4.60
C LYS A 60 -10.85 -32.48 -3.73
N PRO A 61 -10.62 -32.74 -2.43
CA PRO A 61 -10.15 -31.74 -1.46
C PRO A 61 -9.13 -30.86 -2.15
N VAL A 62 -9.45 -29.56 -2.28
CA VAL A 62 -8.68 -28.59 -3.06
C VAL A 62 -7.21 -28.83 -2.75
N GLY A 63 -6.55 -29.51 -3.69
CA GLY A 63 -5.12 -29.62 -3.74
C GLY A 63 -4.64 -28.19 -3.64
N SER A 64 -3.90 -27.95 -2.57
CA SER A 64 -3.34 -26.66 -2.21
C SER A 64 -3.07 -25.79 -3.44
N VAL A 65 -3.63 -24.57 -3.46
CA VAL A 65 -2.87 -23.42 -3.97
C VAL A 65 -1.49 -23.60 -3.36
N HIS A 66 -0.49 -24.04 -4.12
CA HIS A 66 0.76 -24.65 -3.63
C HIS A 66 1.16 -24.00 -2.30
N ARG A 67 0.74 -24.64 -1.21
CA ARG A 67 0.98 -24.10 0.13
C ARG A 67 2.41 -24.52 0.36
N ILE A 68 3.32 -23.64 -0.03
CA ILE A 68 4.73 -23.71 0.32
C ILE A 68 4.74 -24.02 1.82
N SER A 69 5.15 -25.23 2.16
CA SER A 69 5.26 -25.66 3.55
C SER A 69 6.30 -24.80 4.23
N ASP A 70 6.17 -24.64 5.55
CA ASP A 70 7.14 -23.85 6.30
C ASP A 70 8.52 -24.49 6.17
N GLU A 71 8.57 -25.83 6.21
CA GLU A 71 9.77 -26.66 6.06
C GLU A 71 10.44 -26.44 4.70
N TYR A 72 9.68 -26.51 3.60
CA TYR A 72 10.23 -26.26 2.26
C TYR A 72 10.79 -24.84 2.14
N LEU A 73 10.12 -23.85 2.73
CA LEU A 73 10.61 -22.47 2.68
C LEU A 73 11.85 -22.26 3.54
N ILE A 74 11.92 -22.93 4.70
CA ILE A 74 13.11 -22.94 5.57
C ILE A 74 14.30 -23.52 4.80
N ASP A 75 14.14 -24.70 4.22
CA ASP A 75 15.20 -25.41 3.50
C ASP A 75 15.65 -24.62 2.27
N LEU A 76 14.70 -24.10 1.48
CA LEU A 76 15.00 -23.26 0.32
C LEU A 76 15.89 -22.05 0.65
N ILE A 77 15.66 -21.42 1.82
CA ILE A 77 16.45 -20.26 2.25
C ILE A 77 17.81 -20.68 2.81
N ASN A 78 17.87 -21.79 3.54
CA ASN A 78 19.10 -22.32 4.10
C ASN A 78 20.06 -22.81 3.01
N GLU A 79 19.53 -23.44 1.96
CA GLU A 79 20.29 -23.87 0.78
C GLU A 79 20.72 -22.68 -0.09
N ASN A 80 19.95 -21.59 -0.08
CA ASN A 80 20.17 -20.44 -0.95
C ASN A 80 20.30 -19.12 -0.18
N PRO A 81 21.30 -18.99 0.73
CA PRO A 81 21.44 -17.82 1.59
C PRO A 81 21.80 -16.54 0.82
N GLY A 82 22.10 -16.62 -0.48
CA GLY A 82 22.37 -15.47 -1.36
C GLY A 82 21.14 -14.90 -2.09
N LEU A 83 20.04 -15.66 -2.22
CA LEU A 83 18.92 -15.27 -3.09
C LEU A 83 18.01 -14.21 -2.46
N ASN A 84 17.50 -13.31 -3.30
CA ASN A 84 16.51 -12.31 -2.91
C ASN A 84 15.06 -12.87 -2.97
N MET A 85 14.08 -12.13 -2.46
CA MET A 85 12.68 -12.58 -2.39
C MET A 85 12.04 -12.90 -3.74
N ALA A 86 12.46 -12.22 -4.82
CA ALA A 86 11.94 -12.49 -6.15
C ALA A 86 12.53 -13.78 -6.74
N GLU A 87 13.81 -14.03 -6.49
CA GLU A 87 14.47 -15.29 -6.88
C GLU A 87 13.93 -16.48 -6.10
N LEU A 88 13.75 -16.33 -4.79
CA LEU A 88 13.08 -17.34 -3.96
C LEU A 88 11.64 -17.59 -4.42
N GLY A 89 10.93 -16.53 -4.80
CA GLY A 89 9.60 -16.63 -5.40
C GLY A 89 9.62 -17.48 -6.67
N LYS A 90 10.57 -17.24 -7.58
CA LYS A 90 10.71 -18.04 -8.81
C LYS A 90 11.00 -19.51 -8.54
N LEU A 91 11.87 -19.82 -7.57
CA LEU A 91 12.19 -21.21 -7.21
C LEU A 91 11.01 -21.93 -6.56
N ALA A 92 10.18 -21.22 -5.81
CA ALA A 92 9.01 -21.76 -5.14
C ALA A 92 7.71 -21.61 -5.96
N ASP A 93 7.82 -21.26 -7.24
CA ASP A 93 6.70 -20.98 -8.16
C ASP A 93 5.63 -20.06 -7.54
N THR A 94 6.09 -18.97 -6.93
CA THR A 94 5.23 -18.01 -6.23
C THR A 94 5.74 -16.57 -6.35
N THR A 95 5.01 -15.64 -5.74
CA THR A 95 5.38 -14.23 -5.70
C THR A 95 6.28 -13.89 -4.51
N ALA A 96 7.15 -12.90 -4.68
CA ALA A 96 7.99 -12.37 -3.60
C ALA A 96 7.19 -11.93 -2.36
N SER A 97 5.97 -11.43 -2.57
CA SER A 97 5.07 -11.04 -1.48
C SER A 97 4.58 -12.24 -0.67
N VAL A 98 4.26 -13.36 -1.32
CA VAL A 98 3.85 -14.60 -0.62
C VAL A 98 4.99 -15.12 0.24
N ILE A 99 6.22 -15.19 -0.30
CA ILE A 99 7.41 -15.59 0.46
C ILE A 99 7.62 -14.68 1.68
N SER A 100 7.52 -13.36 1.50
CA SER A 100 7.69 -12.39 2.59
C SER A 100 6.63 -12.53 3.68
N ILE A 101 5.37 -12.81 3.32
CA ILE A 101 4.29 -13.03 4.28
C ILE A 101 4.55 -14.32 5.06
N ARG A 102 4.85 -15.43 4.37
CA ARG A 102 5.10 -16.74 5.00
C ARG A 102 6.29 -16.71 5.95
N LEU A 103 7.37 -16.03 5.59
CA LEU A 103 8.52 -15.86 6.50
C LEU A 103 8.17 -15.10 7.78
N LYS A 104 7.30 -14.09 7.70
CA LYS A 104 6.82 -13.38 8.89
C LYS A 104 5.93 -14.24 9.76
N GLU A 105 5.17 -15.16 9.16
CA GLU A 105 4.36 -16.13 9.88
C GLU A 105 5.23 -17.16 10.59
N ILE A 106 6.21 -17.74 9.89
CA ILE A 106 7.17 -18.71 10.44
C ILE A 106 7.92 -18.12 11.64
N ASN A 107 8.33 -16.86 11.55
CA ASN A 107 9.08 -16.17 12.60
C ASN A 107 8.20 -15.45 13.63
N ARG A 108 6.87 -15.67 13.64
CA ARG A 108 5.95 -14.95 14.54
C ARG A 108 6.20 -15.30 16.00
N ASP A 109 6.32 -16.58 16.31
CA ASP A 109 6.39 -17.09 17.68
C ASP A 109 7.83 -17.36 18.13
N SER A 110 8.74 -17.64 17.19
CA SER A 110 10.18 -17.78 17.43
C SER A 110 10.95 -17.62 16.11
N GLU A 111 12.18 -17.11 16.16
CA GLU A 111 13.01 -16.97 14.96
C GLU A 111 13.50 -18.34 14.48
N ARG A 112 12.77 -18.97 13.55
CA ARG A 112 13.10 -20.26 12.93
C ARG A 112 13.98 -20.11 11.68
N VAL A 113 13.84 -19.00 10.95
CA VAL A 113 14.63 -18.70 9.74
C VAL A 113 15.25 -17.32 9.84
N LYS A 114 16.58 -17.26 9.77
CA LYS A 114 17.30 -15.99 9.71
C LYS A 114 17.50 -15.55 8.27
N TYR A 115 16.50 -14.87 7.70
CA TYR A 115 16.62 -14.27 6.37
C TYR A 115 17.10 -12.82 6.45
N ASN A 116 18.32 -12.57 5.98
CA ASN A 116 18.80 -11.20 5.78
C ASN A 116 18.18 -10.62 4.50
N TYR A 117 17.40 -9.55 4.65
CA TYR A 117 16.78 -8.88 3.50
C TYR A 117 17.83 -8.44 2.49
N LYS A 118 17.84 -9.09 1.33
CA LYS A 118 18.58 -8.61 0.16
C LYS A 118 17.66 -7.75 -0.67
N PRO A 119 18.00 -6.48 -0.93
CA PRO A 119 17.25 -5.67 -1.86
C PRO A 119 17.25 -6.34 -3.23
N THR A 120 16.06 -6.56 -3.80
CA THR A 120 15.88 -6.99 -5.19
C THR A 120 16.52 -5.94 -6.09
N GLY A 121 17.75 -6.22 -6.54
CA GLY A 121 18.61 -5.25 -7.18
C GLY A 121 18.83 -4.03 -6.29
N LYS A 122 20.01 -3.88 -5.68
CA LYS A 122 20.53 -2.51 -5.66
C LYS A 122 20.48 -2.09 -7.13
N ALA A 123 19.68 -1.07 -7.47
CA ALA A 123 19.78 -0.45 -8.79
C ALA A 123 21.28 -0.30 -9.01
N ARG A 124 21.85 -1.02 -9.99
CA ARG A 124 23.30 -1.05 -10.16
C ARG A 124 23.71 0.41 -10.15
N ALA A 125 24.52 0.80 -9.17
CA ALA A 125 24.95 2.18 -9.08
C ALA A 125 25.69 2.42 -10.39
N PHE A 126 25.11 3.26 -11.24
CA PHE A 126 25.72 3.66 -12.49
C PHE A 126 26.33 5.03 -12.26
N THR A 127 27.53 5.23 -12.80
CA THR A 127 28.20 6.52 -12.78
C THR A 127 27.63 7.41 -13.88
N ASP A 128 27.85 8.72 -13.76
CA ASP A 128 27.46 9.67 -14.79
C ASP A 128 28.23 9.40 -16.08
N ASP A 129 29.52 9.09 -15.97
CA ASP A 129 30.38 8.78 -17.11
C ASP A 129 29.87 7.58 -17.91
N TYR A 130 29.41 6.52 -17.22
CA TYR A 130 28.81 5.36 -17.89
C TYR A 130 27.50 5.71 -18.58
N LEU A 131 26.66 6.53 -17.95
CA LEU A 131 25.40 6.95 -18.58
C LEU A 131 25.64 7.88 -19.77
N ILE A 132 26.67 8.74 -19.71
CA ILE A 132 27.09 9.63 -20.79
C ILE A 132 27.65 8.80 -21.97
N SER A 133 28.57 7.87 -21.71
CA SER A 133 29.15 7.02 -22.76
C SER A 133 28.07 6.20 -23.46
N LEU A 134 27.18 5.58 -22.69
CA LEU A 134 26.08 4.77 -23.22
C LEU A 134 25.10 5.60 -24.07
N ALA A 135 24.81 6.84 -23.65
CA ALA A 135 23.95 7.73 -24.43
C ALA A 135 24.63 8.21 -25.73
N ASN A 136 25.94 8.47 -25.69
CA ASN A 136 26.72 8.87 -26.87
C ASN A 136 26.91 7.72 -27.87
N GLU A 137 27.02 6.49 -27.39
CA GLU A 137 27.01 5.28 -28.22
C GLU A 137 25.63 5.03 -28.87
N ASN A 138 24.57 5.58 -28.29
CA ASN A 138 23.19 5.35 -28.74
C ASN A 138 22.38 6.67 -28.85
N PRO A 139 22.78 7.61 -29.74
CA PRO A 139 22.22 8.97 -29.79
C PRO A 139 20.72 9.01 -30.12
N ASP A 140 20.21 7.96 -30.76
CA ASP A 140 18.79 7.82 -31.10
C ASP A 140 17.95 7.19 -29.99
N SER A 141 18.58 6.70 -28.91
CA SER A 141 17.88 6.05 -27.81
C SER A 141 17.05 7.03 -26.98
N THR A 142 15.89 6.54 -26.56
CA THR A 142 15.06 7.19 -25.56
C THR A 142 15.59 6.91 -24.16
N VAL A 143 15.26 7.77 -23.20
CA VAL A 143 15.58 7.56 -21.77
C VAL A 143 15.02 6.21 -21.24
N LYS A 144 13.96 5.68 -21.86
CA LYS A 144 13.41 4.37 -21.52
C LYS A 144 14.35 3.24 -21.94
N GLU A 145 14.86 3.28 -23.16
CA GLU A 145 15.83 2.29 -23.66
C GLU A 145 17.15 2.37 -22.88
N LEU A 146 17.62 3.59 -22.59
CA LEU A 146 18.77 3.77 -21.69
C LEU A 146 18.51 3.16 -20.31
N SER A 147 17.30 3.30 -19.75
CA SER A 147 16.98 2.68 -18.45
C SER A 147 17.02 1.16 -18.48
N THR A 148 16.62 0.54 -19.59
CA THR A 148 16.72 -0.91 -19.77
C THR A 148 18.18 -1.36 -19.92
N LEU A 149 19.00 -0.62 -20.66
CA LEU A 149 20.42 -0.93 -20.87
C LEU A 149 21.24 -0.79 -19.57
N VAL A 150 20.96 0.24 -18.78
CA VAL A 150 21.62 0.47 -17.48
C VAL A 150 21.13 -0.53 -16.41
N GLY A 151 19.97 -1.17 -16.62
CA GLY A 151 19.34 -2.02 -15.61
C GLY A 151 18.83 -1.21 -14.41
N ALA A 152 18.35 0.01 -14.65
CA ALA A 152 17.86 0.93 -13.63
C ALA A 152 16.43 1.39 -13.93
N SER A 153 15.76 1.97 -12.93
CA SER A 153 14.40 2.48 -13.14
C SER A 153 14.38 3.68 -14.09
N PHE A 154 13.34 3.80 -14.90
CA PHE A 154 13.14 4.94 -15.80
C PHE A 154 13.22 6.28 -15.07
N SER A 155 12.63 6.39 -13.88
CA SER A 155 12.65 7.61 -13.08
C SER A 155 14.05 7.95 -12.57
N SER A 156 14.84 6.96 -12.18
CA SER A 156 16.25 7.14 -11.77
C SER A 156 17.09 7.69 -12.92
N VAL A 157 17.04 7.04 -14.08
CA VAL A 157 17.81 7.47 -15.26
C VAL A 157 17.32 8.83 -15.76
N SER A 158 16.00 9.05 -15.84
CA SER A 158 15.45 10.35 -16.26
C SER A 158 15.87 11.49 -15.33
N ARG A 159 15.86 11.26 -14.00
CA ARG A 159 16.36 12.25 -13.05
C ARG A 159 17.85 12.51 -13.27
N ARG A 160 18.66 11.47 -13.48
CA ARG A 160 20.11 11.63 -13.62
C ARG A 160 20.51 12.32 -14.91
N VAL A 161 19.89 11.97 -16.04
CA VAL A 161 20.05 12.69 -17.32
C VAL A 161 19.75 14.18 -17.16
N LYS A 162 18.65 14.54 -16.46
CA LYS A 162 18.32 15.94 -16.18
C LYS A 162 19.37 16.65 -15.32
N GLN A 163 19.92 15.96 -14.33
CA GLN A 163 20.98 16.52 -13.46
C GLN A 163 22.27 16.75 -14.26
N ILE A 164 22.70 15.78 -15.05
CA ILE A 164 23.89 15.89 -15.91
C ILE A 164 23.72 17.08 -16.87
N ASN A 165 22.58 17.16 -17.57
CA ASN A 165 22.30 18.25 -18.51
C ASN A 165 22.05 19.60 -17.84
N SER A 166 21.80 19.65 -16.52
CA SER A 166 21.64 20.91 -15.80
C SER A 166 22.97 21.58 -15.48
N SER A 167 24.07 20.81 -15.35
CA SER A 167 25.42 21.36 -15.21
C SER A 167 26.05 21.67 -16.56
N GLU A 168 25.88 20.79 -17.55
CA GLU A 168 26.41 20.95 -18.91
C GLU A 168 25.66 19.99 -19.83
N GLU A 169 25.26 20.44 -21.03
CA GLU A 169 24.52 19.57 -21.97
C GLU A 169 25.44 18.47 -22.53
N ARG A 170 25.48 17.32 -21.86
CA ARG A 170 26.35 16.18 -22.20
C ARG A 170 25.60 14.98 -22.77
N ILE A 171 24.29 14.88 -22.55
CA ILE A 171 23.46 13.75 -22.98
C ILE A 171 22.37 14.23 -23.93
N LYS A 172 22.49 13.87 -25.22
CA LYS A 172 21.47 14.10 -26.25
C LYS A 172 20.57 12.87 -26.37
N CYS A 173 19.49 12.81 -25.58
CA CYS A 173 18.46 11.78 -25.75
C CYS A 173 17.32 12.31 -26.61
N LYS A 174 16.75 11.47 -27.47
CA LYS A 174 15.48 11.82 -28.12
C LYS A 174 14.41 12.03 -27.06
N PRO A 175 13.72 13.20 -27.06
CA PRO A 175 12.56 13.35 -26.20
C PRO A 175 11.59 12.23 -26.59
N LYS A 176 11.04 11.55 -25.58
CA LYS A 176 9.89 10.68 -25.84
C LYS A 176 8.89 11.58 -26.56
N ASN A 177 8.51 11.22 -27.78
CA ASN A 177 7.33 11.75 -28.44
C ASN A 177 6.12 11.28 -27.61
N ILE A 178 5.99 11.81 -26.39
CA ILE A 178 4.70 12.08 -25.80
C ILE A 178 4.12 12.97 -26.88
N ARG A 179 3.28 12.39 -27.75
CA ARG A 179 2.39 13.17 -28.59
C ARG A 179 1.76 14.12 -27.62
N ILE A 180 2.29 15.35 -27.53
CA ILE A 180 1.67 16.42 -26.78
C ILE A 180 0.33 16.46 -27.50
N PRO A 181 -0.76 16.03 -26.83
CA PRO A 181 -2.03 15.95 -27.52
C PRO A 181 -2.25 17.34 -28.12
N LYS A 182 -2.44 17.37 -29.44
CA LYS A 182 -2.54 18.58 -30.24
C LYS A 182 -3.46 19.50 -29.44
N LYS A 183 -2.95 20.65 -28.98
CA LYS A 183 -3.70 21.52 -28.05
C LYS A 183 -5.05 21.81 -28.69
N PHE A 184 -6.11 21.29 -28.09
CA PHE A 184 -7.46 21.58 -28.53
C PHE A 184 -7.78 23.02 -28.16
N THR A 185 -8.50 23.71 -29.04
CA THR A 185 -8.93 25.09 -28.80
C THR A 185 -10.17 25.11 -27.92
N ASP A 186 -10.42 26.24 -27.25
CA ASP A 186 -11.64 26.41 -26.48
C ASP A 186 -12.87 26.31 -27.36
N GLU A 187 -12.83 26.89 -28.55
CA GLU A 187 -13.93 26.83 -29.51
C GLU A 187 -14.24 25.39 -29.96
N PHE A 188 -13.22 24.58 -30.23
CA PHE A 188 -13.43 23.16 -30.54
C PHE A 188 -14.10 22.41 -29.38
N LEU A 189 -13.64 22.66 -28.15
CA LEU A 189 -14.23 22.03 -26.96
C LEU A 189 -15.67 22.50 -26.70
N ILE A 190 -15.96 23.78 -26.93
CA ILE A 190 -17.28 24.38 -26.77
C ILE A 190 -18.26 23.77 -27.77
N THR A 191 -17.90 23.76 -29.06
CA THR A 191 -18.73 23.18 -30.12
C THR A 191 -19.01 21.72 -29.85
N LEU A 192 -17.96 20.92 -29.59
CA LEU A 192 -18.09 19.48 -29.38
C LEU A 192 -18.97 19.14 -28.17
N ALA A 193 -18.83 19.87 -27.07
CA ALA A 193 -19.61 19.64 -25.86
C ALA A 193 -21.06 20.13 -25.97
N ASN A 194 -21.33 21.19 -26.74
CA ASN A 194 -22.69 21.70 -26.95
C ASN A 194 -23.47 20.91 -28.00
N GLU A 195 -22.79 20.37 -29.03
CA GLU A 195 -23.38 19.47 -30.03
C GLU A 195 -23.77 18.10 -29.43
N ASN A 196 -23.13 17.70 -28.33
CA ASN A 196 -23.32 16.39 -27.71
C ASN A 196 -23.60 16.53 -26.20
N PRO A 197 -24.73 17.12 -25.77
CA PRO A 197 -24.98 17.44 -24.37
C PRO A 197 -25.02 16.23 -23.43
N ASP A 198 -25.26 15.03 -23.96
CA ASP A 198 -25.35 13.78 -23.20
C ASP A 198 -24.02 13.02 -23.11
N ILE A 199 -22.97 13.48 -23.81
CA ILE A 199 -21.66 12.82 -23.82
C ILE A 199 -21.02 12.84 -22.42
N SER A 200 -20.46 11.71 -22.01
CA SER A 200 -19.72 11.66 -20.75
C SER A 200 -18.39 12.40 -20.85
N LEU A 201 -17.86 12.86 -19.71
CA LEU A 201 -16.55 13.55 -19.69
C LEU A 201 -15.42 12.64 -20.19
N THR A 202 -15.55 11.34 -19.99
CA THR A 202 -14.66 10.29 -20.49
C THR A 202 -14.69 10.21 -22.01
N GLU A 203 -15.86 10.10 -22.63
CA GLU A 203 -16.01 10.10 -24.08
C GLU A 203 -15.54 11.42 -24.70
N LEU A 204 -15.90 12.55 -24.09
CA LEU A 204 -15.42 13.87 -24.52
C LEU A 204 -13.89 13.95 -24.48
N SER A 205 -13.25 13.39 -23.45
CA SER A 205 -11.80 13.37 -23.34
C SER A 205 -11.13 12.48 -24.40
N SER A 206 -11.77 11.36 -24.76
CA SER A 206 -11.31 10.49 -25.84
C SER A 206 -11.40 11.18 -27.20
N LEU A 207 -12.51 11.87 -27.49
CA LEU A 207 -12.70 12.61 -28.74
C LEU A 207 -11.69 13.76 -28.89
N VAL A 208 -11.42 14.46 -27.80
CA VAL A 208 -10.45 15.56 -27.76
C VAL A 208 -9.00 15.04 -27.79
N GLY A 209 -8.78 13.74 -27.54
CA GLY A 209 -7.46 13.15 -27.43
C GLY A 209 -6.66 13.65 -26.22
N ALA A 210 -7.34 14.05 -25.13
CA ALA A 210 -6.73 14.61 -23.93
C ALA A 210 -7.18 13.86 -22.66
N SER A 211 -6.51 14.10 -21.54
CA SER A 211 -6.94 13.49 -20.28
C SER A 211 -8.25 14.10 -19.79
N THR A 212 -9.10 13.29 -19.16
CA THR A 212 -10.35 13.73 -18.50
C THR A 212 -10.15 14.93 -17.58
N THR A 213 -9.02 14.95 -16.85
CA THR A 213 -8.65 16.05 -15.96
C THR A 213 -8.32 17.33 -16.73
N ALA A 214 -7.59 17.24 -17.84
CA ALA A 214 -7.25 18.40 -18.65
C ALA A 214 -8.51 19.02 -19.27
N VAL A 215 -9.40 18.19 -19.84
CA VAL A 215 -10.68 18.62 -20.39
C VAL A 215 -11.56 19.25 -19.32
N SER A 216 -11.73 18.62 -18.15
CA SER A 216 -12.52 19.18 -17.05
C SER A 216 -12.00 20.52 -16.56
N LYS A 217 -10.67 20.66 -16.39
CA LYS A 217 -10.05 21.93 -16.01
C LYS A 217 -10.29 23.01 -17.06
N ARG A 218 -10.23 22.66 -18.35
CA ARG A 218 -10.45 23.61 -19.44
C ARG A 218 -11.91 24.06 -19.52
N ILE A 219 -12.87 23.13 -19.44
CA ILE A 219 -14.31 23.46 -19.36
C ILE A 219 -14.58 24.41 -18.19
N LYS A 220 -14.05 24.11 -17.00
CA LYS A 220 -14.18 25.01 -15.84
C LYS A 220 -13.61 26.39 -16.14
N LYS A 221 -12.42 26.46 -16.77
CA LYS A 221 -11.79 27.73 -17.11
C LYS A 221 -12.64 28.55 -18.10
N ILE A 222 -13.19 27.90 -19.12
CA ILE A 222 -14.08 28.53 -20.11
C ILE A 222 -15.32 29.10 -19.40
N ASN A 223 -15.93 28.32 -18.50
CA ASN A 223 -17.12 28.73 -17.77
C ASN A 223 -16.88 29.71 -16.60
N ILE A 224 -15.63 30.09 -16.30
CA ILE A 224 -15.34 31.10 -15.26
C ILE A 224 -15.75 32.50 -15.73
N SER A 225 -15.51 32.84 -16.99
CA SER A 225 -15.82 34.17 -17.53
C SER A 225 -17.28 34.30 -17.94
N GLU A 226 -17.82 33.26 -18.58
CA GLU A 226 -19.19 33.19 -19.04
C GLU A 226 -19.56 31.72 -19.25
N GLU A 227 -20.78 31.31 -18.89
CA GLU A 227 -21.22 29.93 -19.06
C GLU A 227 -21.44 29.59 -20.56
N ARG A 228 -20.37 29.22 -21.25
CA ARG A 228 -20.38 28.88 -22.70
C ARG A 228 -20.62 27.39 -22.96
N ILE A 229 -20.34 26.53 -21.99
CA ILE A 229 -20.53 25.07 -22.13
C ILE A 229 -21.56 24.59 -21.11
N LYS A 230 -22.72 24.14 -21.59
CA LYS A 230 -23.79 23.53 -20.76
C LYS A 230 -23.50 22.05 -20.46
N PHE A 231 -22.28 21.76 -20.01
CA PHE A 231 -21.87 20.39 -19.72
C PHE A 231 -22.37 19.97 -18.33
N LYS A 232 -23.37 19.10 -18.29
CA LYS A 232 -23.79 18.47 -17.04
C LYS A 232 -22.71 17.48 -16.64
N PHE A 233 -21.79 17.92 -15.77
CA PHE A 233 -20.96 16.97 -15.04
C PHE A 233 -21.91 16.01 -14.33
N LYS A 234 -22.04 14.77 -14.83
CA LYS A 234 -22.56 13.65 -14.06
C LYS A 234 -21.61 13.48 -12.88
N LYS A 235 -21.80 14.30 -11.84
CA LYS A 235 -21.10 14.15 -10.57
C LYS A 235 -21.43 12.73 -10.14
N ALA A 236 -20.42 11.88 -9.99
CA ALA A 236 -20.54 10.69 -9.18
C ALA A 236 -21.01 11.17 -7.79
N GLY A 237 -22.33 11.10 -7.56
CA GLY A 237 -23.02 11.68 -6.42
C GLY A 237 -22.77 13.18 -6.24
N ALA A 238 -23.77 14.02 -6.52
CA ALA A 238 -23.93 15.19 -5.65
C ALA A 238 -23.96 14.63 -4.23
N LYS A 239 -22.92 14.87 -3.41
CA LYS A 239 -22.91 14.47 -2.01
C LYS A 239 -24.23 14.99 -1.45
N SER A 240 -25.18 14.10 -1.18
CA SER A 240 -26.40 14.49 -0.49
C SER A 240 -25.90 15.21 0.76
N LYS A 241 -26.27 16.48 0.91
CA LYS A 241 -25.88 17.25 2.10
C LYS A 241 -26.79 16.78 3.23
N PHE A 242 -26.59 15.55 3.71
CA PHE A 242 -27.23 15.11 4.95
C PHE A 242 -26.46 15.70 6.12
N THR A 243 -27.22 16.26 7.07
CA THR A 243 -26.71 16.85 8.31
C THR A 243 -26.26 15.74 9.25
N ASN A 244 -25.40 16.08 10.21
CA ASN A 244 -24.99 15.12 11.24
C ASN A 244 -26.20 14.66 12.07
N GLU A 245 -27.13 15.58 12.32
CA GLU A 245 -28.39 15.34 13.02
C GLU A 245 -29.25 14.28 12.31
N PHE A 246 -29.37 14.36 10.99
CA PHE A 246 -30.08 13.34 10.21
C PHE A 246 -29.48 11.95 10.38
N ILE A 247 -28.14 11.83 10.37
CA ILE A 247 -27.47 10.53 10.61
C ILE A 247 -27.75 10.03 12.02
N VAL A 248 -27.64 10.89 13.02
CA VAL A 248 -27.87 10.53 14.43
C VAL A 248 -29.29 10.01 14.62
N ASN A 249 -30.29 10.73 14.07
CA ASN A 249 -31.69 10.33 14.17
C ASN A 249 -31.95 9.01 13.44
N LEU A 250 -31.42 8.84 12.22
CA LEU A 250 -31.60 7.61 11.44
C LEU A 250 -31.01 6.38 12.15
N VAL A 251 -29.81 6.56 12.71
CA VAL A 251 -29.08 5.51 13.42
C VAL A 251 -29.72 5.17 14.77
N ASN A 252 -30.19 6.16 15.51
CA ASN A 252 -30.86 5.93 16.79
C ASN A 252 -32.27 5.33 16.61
N ALA A 253 -32.98 5.69 15.53
CA ALA A 253 -34.26 5.10 15.19
C ALA A 253 -34.14 3.65 14.69
N ASN A 254 -32.98 3.28 14.13
CA ASN A 254 -32.75 1.96 13.53
C ASN A 254 -31.39 1.39 13.95
N PRO A 255 -31.21 1.05 15.23
CA PRO A 255 -29.92 0.59 15.77
C PRO A 255 -29.47 -0.74 15.17
N ASP A 256 -30.38 -1.47 14.52
CA ASP A 256 -30.11 -2.79 13.96
C ASP A 256 -29.60 -2.79 12.52
N LEU A 257 -29.68 -1.67 11.81
CA LEU A 257 -29.25 -1.58 10.41
C LEU A 257 -27.74 -1.79 10.25
N LYS A 258 -27.37 -2.52 9.20
CA LYS A 258 -25.98 -2.67 8.79
C LYS A 258 -25.47 -1.39 8.13
N MET A 259 -24.16 -1.16 8.18
CA MET A 259 -23.53 0.04 7.60
C MET A 259 -23.78 0.16 6.09
N GLN A 260 -23.91 -0.98 5.40
CA GLN A 260 -24.25 -1.01 3.99
C GLN A 260 -25.69 -0.51 3.75
N GLU A 261 -26.65 -1.00 4.52
CA GLU A 261 -28.06 -0.60 4.45
C GLU A 261 -28.23 0.89 4.77
N LEU A 262 -27.50 1.40 5.78
CA LEU A 262 -27.42 2.83 6.06
C LEU A 262 -26.84 3.62 4.86
N GLY A 263 -25.83 3.06 4.19
CA GLY A 263 -25.24 3.60 2.96
C GLY A 263 -26.27 3.78 1.86
N GLU A 264 -27.00 2.72 1.61
CA GLU A 264 -28.04 2.65 0.59
C GLU A 264 -29.20 3.61 0.88
N LEU A 265 -29.67 3.67 2.13
CA LEU A 265 -30.74 4.60 2.55
C LEU A 265 -30.37 6.08 2.38
N ILE A 266 -29.12 6.45 2.65
CA ILE A 266 -28.67 7.85 2.57
C ILE A 266 -28.16 8.19 1.15
N GLY A 267 -27.96 7.19 0.29
CA GLY A 267 -27.39 7.35 -1.05
C GLY A 267 -25.90 7.69 -1.02
N VAL A 268 -25.14 7.14 -0.06
CA VAL A 268 -23.68 7.32 0.05
C VAL A 268 -22.95 6.01 0.31
N SER A 269 -21.64 5.99 0.05
CA SER A 269 -20.84 4.81 0.32
C SER A 269 -20.80 4.49 1.82
N MET A 270 -20.77 3.20 2.14
CA MET A 270 -20.56 2.67 3.49
C MET A 270 -19.38 3.37 4.20
N SER A 271 -18.26 3.52 3.50
CA SER A 271 -17.05 4.17 4.04
C SER A 271 -17.28 5.62 4.42
N ALA A 272 -18.10 6.36 3.66
CA ALA A 272 -18.42 7.76 3.95
C ALA A 272 -19.26 7.90 5.23
N ILE A 273 -20.23 7.01 5.46
CA ILE A 273 -21.02 6.99 6.69
C ILE A 273 -20.17 6.57 7.88
N SER A 274 -19.42 5.47 7.74
CA SER A 274 -18.53 4.99 8.79
C SER A 274 -17.58 6.09 9.25
N HIS A 275 -16.95 6.80 8.31
CA HIS A 275 -16.03 7.89 8.64
C HIS A 275 -16.74 9.04 9.37
N ARG A 276 -17.97 9.40 8.97
CA ARG A 276 -18.76 10.43 9.65
C ARG A 276 -19.18 10.01 11.05
N LEU A 277 -19.65 8.78 11.26
CA LEU A 277 -20.02 8.26 12.58
C LEU A 277 -18.82 8.25 13.53
N THR A 278 -17.65 7.79 13.06
CA THR A 278 -16.41 7.86 13.85
C THR A 278 -16.06 9.29 14.22
N LYS A 279 -16.16 10.24 13.27
CA LYS A 279 -15.90 11.65 13.52
C LYS A 279 -16.87 12.26 14.54
N MET A 280 -18.14 11.85 14.53
CA MET A 280 -19.14 12.27 15.52
C MET A 280 -18.87 11.70 16.91
N LYS A 281 -18.55 10.41 17.00
CA LYS A 281 -18.14 9.75 18.25
C LYS A 281 -16.93 10.45 18.87
N ASN A 282 -15.93 10.78 18.05
CA ASN A 282 -14.73 11.51 18.50
C ASN A 282 -15.03 12.94 18.98
N LYS A 283 -16.18 13.52 18.60
CA LYS A 283 -16.65 14.82 19.08
C LYS A 283 -17.58 14.71 20.31
N GLY A 284 -17.72 13.51 20.89
CA GLY A 284 -18.55 13.28 22.07
C GLY A 284 -20.04 13.12 21.77
N ILE A 285 -20.44 12.99 20.50
CA ILE A 285 -21.85 12.74 20.16
C ILE A 285 -22.19 11.29 20.52
N LYS A 286 -23.21 11.12 21.37
CA LYS A 286 -23.70 9.80 21.81
C LYS A 286 -24.50 9.15 20.66
N LEU A 287 -23.98 8.05 20.14
CA LEU A 287 -24.60 7.26 19.08
C LEU A 287 -25.01 5.90 19.66
N GLN A 288 -26.24 5.44 19.41
CA GLN A 288 -26.69 4.10 19.82
C GLN A 288 -26.28 2.99 18.82
N TYR A 289 -25.47 3.33 17.82
CA TYR A 289 -25.01 2.39 16.80
C TYR A 289 -23.99 1.40 17.35
N LYS A 290 -24.24 0.10 17.16
CA LYS A 290 -23.22 -0.94 17.30
C LYS A 290 -22.75 -1.33 15.91
N TYR A 291 -21.44 -1.31 15.68
CA TYR A 291 -20.87 -1.65 14.39
C TYR A 291 -21.07 -3.15 14.09
N LYS A 292 -21.87 -3.49 13.08
CA LYS A 292 -22.15 -4.88 12.69
C LYS A 292 -21.55 -5.18 11.31
N GLY A 293 -20.74 -6.23 11.21
CA GLY A 293 -20.44 -6.89 9.92
C GLY A 293 -19.17 -6.50 9.14
N CYS A 294 -18.11 -5.95 9.74
CA CYS A 294 -16.79 -6.02 9.07
C CYS A 294 -16.05 -7.29 9.48
N LYS A 295 -15.67 -8.11 8.48
CA LYS A 295 -14.74 -9.24 8.66
C LYS A 295 -13.36 -8.84 9.22
N ASN A 296 -13.07 -7.54 9.35
CA ASN A 296 -11.83 -6.98 9.90
C ASN A 296 -12.00 -6.10 11.16
N CYS A 297 -13.19 -6.03 11.77
CA CYS A 297 -13.31 -5.39 13.07
C CYS A 297 -12.88 -6.36 14.16
N ARG A 298 -11.64 -6.22 14.65
CA ARG A 298 -11.24 -6.81 15.94
C ARG A 298 -12.33 -6.46 16.96
N SER A 299 -12.89 -7.48 17.61
CA SER A 299 -13.88 -7.32 18.67
C SER A 299 -13.37 -6.31 19.72
N GLU A 300 -14.23 -5.37 20.11
CA GLU A 300 -13.91 -4.29 21.06
C GLU A 300 -13.63 -4.81 22.48
N GLU A 301 -13.81 -6.10 22.78
CA GLU A 301 -13.46 -6.72 24.07
C GLU A 301 -11.96 -6.68 24.40
N SER A 302 -11.08 -6.47 23.42
CA SER A 302 -9.63 -6.38 23.68
C SER A 302 -9.09 -4.95 23.80
N GLN A 303 -9.93 -3.90 23.73
CA GLN A 303 -9.46 -2.53 23.93
C GLN A 303 -9.48 -2.18 25.41
N LYS A 304 -8.45 -2.62 26.15
CA LYS A 304 -8.14 -2.05 27.47
C LYS A 304 -8.13 -0.51 27.36
N PRO A 305 -8.72 0.21 28.33
CA PRO A 305 -8.71 1.67 28.31
C PRO A 305 -7.26 2.15 28.15
N LYS A 306 -7.01 3.00 27.15
CA LYS A 306 -5.68 3.60 26.96
C LYS A 306 -5.39 4.48 28.16
N THR A 307 -4.67 3.96 29.14
CA THR A 307 -4.12 4.71 30.27
C THR A 307 -3.25 5.83 29.71
N ARG A 308 -3.73 7.07 29.86
CA ARG A 308 -3.06 8.26 29.35
C ARG A 308 -1.93 8.62 30.33
N ILE A 309 -0.77 8.00 30.15
CA ILE A 309 0.43 8.31 30.93
C ILE A 309 0.81 9.80 30.74
N SER A 310 1.00 10.49 31.86
CA SER A 310 1.53 11.85 31.90
C SER A 310 3.04 11.84 31.65
N ASN A 311 3.57 12.92 31.08
CA ASN A 311 5.03 13.03 30.90
C ASN A 311 5.73 13.07 32.26
N GLN A 312 5.10 13.69 33.27
CA GLN A 312 5.63 13.80 34.62
C GLN A 312 5.88 12.43 35.26
N LEU A 313 4.92 11.51 35.17
CA LEU A 313 5.09 10.15 35.72
C LEU A 313 6.28 9.41 35.09
N VAL A 314 6.54 9.62 33.79
CA VAL A 314 7.70 9.02 33.11
C VAL A 314 9.01 9.66 33.59
N ILE A 315 9.00 10.97 33.87
CA ILE A 315 10.16 11.69 34.39
C ILE A 315 10.49 11.22 35.80
N ASP A 316 9.49 11.16 36.68
CA ASP A 316 9.66 10.75 38.08
C ASP A 316 10.23 9.33 38.15
N LEU A 317 9.66 8.38 37.39
CA LEU A 317 10.13 7.00 37.35
C LEU A 317 11.57 6.85 36.82
N VAL A 318 11.96 7.67 35.85
CA VAL A 318 13.31 7.67 35.29
C VAL A 318 14.30 8.30 36.26
N ASN A 319 13.93 9.39 36.94
CA ASN A 319 14.81 10.07 37.89
C ASN A 319 15.01 9.25 39.18
N GLU A 320 13.96 8.57 39.66
CA GLU A 320 14.06 7.67 40.82
C GLU A 320 14.92 6.43 40.50
N ASN A 321 14.92 5.98 39.23
CA ASN A 321 15.62 4.78 38.82
C ASN A 321 16.23 4.95 37.41
N PRO A 322 17.37 5.64 37.28
CA PRO A 322 18.00 5.94 35.98
C PRO A 322 18.44 4.69 35.20
N GLU A 323 18.48 3.55 35.89
CA GLU A 323 18.89 2.25 35.38
C GLU A 323 17.76 1.44 34.70
N LEU A 324 16.51 1.89 34.81
CA LEU A 324 15.36 1.14 34.26
C LEU A 324 15.40 1.03 32.74
N ARG A 325 15.19 -0.19 32.23
CA ARG A 325 15.03 -0.40 30.79
C ARG A 325 13.66 0.09 30.32
N ILE A 326 13.56 0.51 29.05
CA ILE A 326 12.28 0.96 28.45
C ILE A 326 11.19 -0.12 28.60
N SER A 327 11.56 -1.40 28.52
CA SER A 327 10.65 -2.53 28.75
C SER A 327 10.10 -2.58 30.17
N GLU A 328 10.89 -2.21 31.17
CA GLU A 328 10.49 -2.18 32.58
C GLU A 328 9.62 -0.96 32.86
N LEU A 329 9.98 0.21 32.34
CA LEU A 329 9.12 1.40 32.37
C LEU A 329 7.75 1.15 31.74
N ALA A 330 7.71 0.41 30.63
CA ALA A 330 6.47 0.01 29.98
C ALA A 330 5.62 -0.92 30.88
N ARG A 331 6.25 -1.84 31.62
CA ARG A 331 5.56 -2.72 32.58
C ARG A 331 5.04 -1.95 33.79
N LEU A 332 5.86 -1.07 34.38
CA LEU A 332 5.49 -0.26 35.55
C LEU A 332 4.32 0.67 35.29
N THR A 333 4.18 1.12 34.04
CA THR A 333 3.15 2.08 33.66
C THR A 333 1.95 1.45 32.94
N ASP A 334 1.93 0.11 32.82
CA ASP A 334 0.95 -0.67 32.05
C ASP A 334 0.70 -0.10 30.64
N THR A 335 1.77 0.19 29.90
CA THR A 335 1.69 0.66 28.51
C THR A 335 2.69 0.00 27.58
N SER A 336 2.62 0.36 26.30
CA SER A 336 3.53 -0.20 25.30
C SER A 336 4.91 0.47 25.37
N ILE A 337 5.95 -0.32 25.09
CA ILE A 337 7.33 0.15 24.88
C ILE A 337 7.36 1.32 23.90
N SER A 338 6.59 1.23 22.80
CA SER A 338 6.50 2.29 21.79
C SER A 338 5.96 3.62 22.34
N THR A 339 5.04 3.56 23.31
CA THR A 339 4.44 4.73 23.96
C THR A 339 5.46 5.40 24.86
N ILE A 340 6.19 4.63 25.67
CA ILE A 340 7.28 5.13 26.52
C ILE A 340 8.42 5.72 25.68
N SER A 341 8.88 5.03 24.62
CA SER A 341 9.92 5.56 23.73
C SER A 341 9.52 6.90 23.08
N ARG A 342 8.25 7.02 22.68
CA ARG A 342 7.72 8.28 22.14
C ARG A 342 7.69 9.38 23.20
N LYS A 343 7.28 9.06 24.42
CA LYS A 343 7.20 10.01 25.55
C LYS A 343 8.57 10.51 25.95
N LEU A 344 9.55 9.62 26.12
CA LEU A 344 10.94 9.97 26.41
C LEU A 344 11.53 10.89 25.33
N ARG A 345 11.22 10.64 24.05
CA ARG A 345 11.62 11.54 22.95
C ARG A 345 11.01 12.93 23.10
N ILE A 346 9.70 13.01 23.34
CA ILE A 346 9.01 14.30 23.53
C ILE A 346 9.60 15.07 24.73
N ILE A 347 9.89 14.38 25.83
CA ILE A 347 10.48 15.00 27.03
C ILE A 347 11.88 15.54 26.72
N LYS A 348 12.71 14.74 26.05
CA LYS A 348 14.05 15.15 25.60
C LYS A 348 14.00 16.36 24.66
N ASP A 349 13.10 16.33 23.67
CA ASP A 349 12.93 17.42 22.70
C ASP A 349 12.39 18.70 23.36
N SER A 350 11.73 18.60 24.51
CA SER A 350 11.25 19.74 25.30
C SER A 350 12.33 20.40 26.18
N GLY A 351 13.57 19.89 26.16
CA GLY A 351 14.69 20.47 26.90
C GLY A 351 14.75 20.10 28.38
N GLN A 352 13.88 19.19 28.85
CA GLN A 352 13.96 18.65 30.21
C GLN A 352 15.13 17.66 30.30
N LEU A 353 16.01 17.90 31.28
CA LEU A 353 17.17 17.05 31.53
C LEU A 353 16.69 15.71 32.11
N LEU A 354 16.90 14.62 31.36
CA LEU A 354 16.69 13.25 31.82
C LEU A 354 18.05 12.55 31.86
N GLU A 355 18.44 12.03 33.02
CA GLU A 355 19.58 11.12 33.16
C GLU A 355 19.21 9.70 32.69
N TYR A 356 18.77 9.58 31.43
CA TYR A 356 18.43 8.29 30.84
C TYR A 356 19.58 7.83 29.93
N GLY A 357 20.45 6.96 30.46
CA GLY A 357 21.56 6.38 29.72
C GLY A 357 21.09 5.34 28.70
N ASN A 358 21.37 5.54 27.42
CA ASN A 358 21.11 4.55 26.37
C ASN A 358 22.01 3.32 26.56
N LYS A 359 21.62 2.37 27.42
CA LYS A 359 22.28 1.06 27.49
C LYS A 359 21.89 0.24 26.25
N LYS A 360 22.78 0.20 25.25
CA LYS A 360 22.70 -0.75 24.14
C LYS A 360 22.65 -2.16 24.73
N ILE A 361 21.78 -2.99 24.16
CA ILE A 361 21.65 -4.42 24.46
C ILE A 361 23.03 -5.08 24.31
N GLN A 362 23.73 -5.29 25.43
CA GLN A 362 24.85 -6.22 25.47
C GLN A 362 24.23 -7.60 25.70
N ASN A 363 24.32 -8.46 24.68
CA ASN A 363 24.09 -9.88 24.86
C ASN A 363 25.23 -10.41 25.74
N GLU A 364 24.90 -10.79 26.96
CA GLU A 364 25.80 -11.55 27.84
C GLU A 364 26.20 -12.83 27.11
N LYS A 365 27.48 -12.91 26.72
CA LYS A 365 28.11 -14.15 26.29
C LYS A 365 28.17 -15.07 27.52
N SER A 366 27.31 -16.06 27.59
CA SER A 366 27.54 -17.23 28.41
C SER A 366 28.83 -17.92 27.90
N THR A 367 29.83 -17.92 28.76
CA THR A 367 31.13 -18.56 28.58
C THR A 367 30.97 -20.07 28.47
N SER A 368 31.00 -20.59 27.25
CA SER A 368 31.25 -22.02 27.01
C SER A 368 32.71 -22.32 27.33
N ILE A 369 32.92 -23.07 28.40
CA ILE A 369 34.18 -23.75 28.72
C ILE A 369 34.58 -24.58 27.50
N ARG A 370 35.71 -24.26 26.86
CA ARG A 370 36.37 -25.17 25.93
C ARG A 370 37.86 -25.22 26.27
N SER A 371 38.24 -26.44 26.63
CA SER A 371 39.57 -26.93 27.00
C SER A 371 40.72 -26.35 26.18
N SER A 372 41.75 -25.86 26.86
CA SER A 372 43.05 -25.52 26.28
C SER A 372 43.86 -26.81 26.03
N LYS A 373 44.25 -27.03 24.77
CA LYS A 373 45.39 -27.88 24.43
C LYS A 373 46.63 -26.99 24.35
N LYS A 374 47.57 -27.23 25.27
CA LYS A 374 49.01 -26.93 25.20
C LYS A 374 49.59 -27.54 23.90
N PHE A 375 50.65 -27.08 23.21
CA PHE A 375 51.93 -26.38 23.45
C PHE A 375 52.50 -26.05 22.02
N PRO A 376 53.74 -25.54 21.81
CA PRO A 376 54.49 -24.45 22.47
C PRO A 376 55.14 -23.45 21.45
N ASP A 377 55.66 -22.36 22.02
CA ASP A 377 56.89 -21.61 21.70
C ASP A 377 57.27 -21.21 20.27
N GLY A 378 57.59 -19.91 20.13
CA GLY A 378 58.54 -19.48 19.12
C GLY A 378 58.50 -18.01 18.76
N LEU A 379 59.41 -17.25 19.37
CA LEU A 379 60.04 -16.02 18.87
C LEU A 379 59.44 -14.65 19.22
N GLN A 380 60.16 -14.04 20.16
CA GLN A 380 60.37 -12.61 20.39
C GLN A 380 60.86 -11.88 19.13
N THR A 381 60.48 -10.60 18.98
CA THR A 381 61.36 -9.39 19.06
C THR A 381 60.52 -8.16 18.65
N ARG A 382 60.39 -7.08 19.46
CA ARG A 382 61.29 -5.90 19.56
C ARG A 382 61.42 -5.19 18.19
N LEU A 383 61.11 -3.91 17.96
CA LEU A 383 61.47 -2.63 18.63
C LEU A 383 60.67 -1.52 17.87
N ILE A 384 60.01 -0.57 18.56
CA ILE A 384 60.45 0.83 18.87
C ILE A 384 60.33 1.82 17.69
N ASN A 385 59.56 2.89 17.97
CA ASN A 385 59.69 4.35 17.70
C ASN A 385 60.23 4.83 16.32
N GLU A 386 60.01 6.03 15.81
CA GLU A 386 59.64 7.39 16.27
C GLU A 386 59.32 8.14 14.94
N SER A 387 58.29 8.99 14.82
CA SER A 387 58.30 10.43 15.13
C SER A 387 59.07 11.32 14.14
N SER A 388 58.62 12.59 14.10
CA SER A 388 59.09 13.80 13.37
C SER A 388 58.75 13.85 11.88
N ASP A 389 57.80 14.68 11.45
CA ASP A 389 57.81 16.17 11.40
C ASP A 389 58.99 16.71 10.59
N LEU A 390 58.67 17.47 9.53
CA LEU A 390 59.16 18.84 9.32
C LEU A 390 58.59 19.41 8.00
N ASP A 391 57.83 20.49 8.20
CA ASP A 391 57.93 21.79 7.53
C ASP A 391 57.93 21.95 6.00
N SER A 392 56.89 22.68 5.57
CA SER A 392 56.98 24.04 5.02
C SER A 392 58.10 24.33 4.02
N ILE A 393 57.73 24.71 2.79
CA ILE A 393 58.28 25.91 2.12
C ILE A 393 57.31 26.40 1.03
N GLU A 394 57.08 27.69 1.16
CA GLU A 394 56.47 28.71 0.34
C GLU A 394 57.22 28.92 -1.00
N LEU A 395 56.53 29.22 -2.12
CA LEU A 395 56.76 30.47 -2.87
C LEU A 395 55.91 30.62 -4.14
N ALA A 396 55.69 31.91 -4.40
CA ALA A 396 54.77 32.54 -5.31
C ALA A 396 55.28 32.69 -6.76
N LYS A 397 54.31 32.95 -7.66
CA LYS A 397 54.31 33.88 -8.82
C LYS A 397 55.26 33.62 -10.00
N LEU A 398 54.67 33.61 -11.21
CA LEU A 398 54.80 34.61 -12.31
C LEU A 398 54.05 34.05 -13.55
N VAL A 399 53.01 34.74 -14.05
CA VAL A 399 53.03 35.56 -15.28
C VAL A 399 53.36 34.74 -16.54
N ASP A 400 52.35 34.34 -17.30
CA ASP A 400 51.83 35.04 -18.50
C ASP A 400 50.36 34.62 -18.75
#